data_AF-A0A0K2U331-F1
#
_entry.id   AF-A0A0K2U331-F1
#
_cell.length_a   1.000
_cell.length_b   1.000
_cell.length_c   1.000
_cell.angle_alpha   90.00
_cell.angle_beta   90.00
_cell.angle_gamma   90.00
#
_symmetry.space_group_name_H-M   'P 1'
#
loop_
_entity.id
_entity.type
_entity.pdbx_description
1 polymer ?
#
loop_
_entity_poly.entity_id
_entity_poly.type
_entity_poly.pdbx_seq_one_letter_code
_entity_poly.pdbx_strand_id
1 'polypeptide(L)'
;FQSCARNLEQPETAEWLSSTKETLMTDKSGKEQDEEAKKLKFLLERYDTLIPKIEDTKNVVDCLWKSYQFTDDLAPLMEWLEDMVSRSSRSINTNSASQTEDHIEKQEKTLDQLDKKRKVVMENQTKGEKILSDPKSPVFLKGHLDKLKGLWTDSNKYAEDRLQDLKDNLAAWERYEMRRDELVNKIDAADSEFNDTKKVFSLSDGPTDHATRTKTADSMRKDIEGTFKVVNDANNILQKLLDDNKMAELNGEV
;
A
#
# COMPACT_ATOMS: atom_id res chain seq x y z
N PHE A 1 11.09 18.69 33.75
CA PHE A 1 12.23 17.79 34.03
C PHE A 1 13.59 18.47 33.79
N GLN A 2 13.87 18.99 32.58
CA GLN A 2 15.14 19.66 32.25
C GLN A 2 15.58 20.75 33.26
N SER A 3 14.66 21.59 33.74
CA SER A 3 14.98 22.62 34.75
C SER A 3 15.47 22.02 36.09
N CYS A 4 14.82 20.96 36.58
CA CYS A 4 15.24 20.25 37.80
C CYS A 4 16.58 19.54 37.63
N ALA A 5 16.79 18.91 36.47
CA ALA A 5 18.03 18.22 36.16
C ALA A 5 19.22 19.19 36.09
N ARG A 6 19.04 20.34 35.43
CA ARG A 6 20.04 21.41 35.35
C ARG A 6 20.43 21.96 36.72
N ASN A 7 19.47 22.15 37.62
CA ASN A 7 19.75 22.61 38.99
C ASN A 7 20.56 21.59 39.79
N LEU A 8 20.33 20.30 39.58
CA LEU A 8 21.05 19.23 40.28
C LEU A 8 22.45 18.97 39.72
N GLU A 9 22.75 19.43 38.51
CA GLU A 9 24.07 19.28 37.85
C GLU A 9 24.97 20.50 38.02
N GLN A 10 24.46 21.57 38.61
CA GLN A 10 25.23 22.78 38.88
C GLN A 10 26.40 22.46 39.82
N PRO A 11 27.67 22.75 39.42
CA PRO A 11 28.84 22.57 40.26
C PRO A 11 28.68 23.26 41.62
N GLU A 12 27.98 24.39 41.63
CA GLU A 12 27.66 25.17 42.82
C GLU A 12 26.87 24.35 43.85
N THR A 13 26.07 23.36 43.45
CA THR A 13 25.34 22.48 44.37
C THR A 13 26.30 21.52 45.10
N ALA A 14 27.27 20.95 44.39
CA ALA A 14 28.28 20.07 44.98
C ALA A 14 29.31 20.86 45.81
N GLU A 15 29.70 22.04 45.34
CA GLU A 15 30.56 22.97 46.05
C GLU A 15 29.88 23.52 47.30
N TRP A 16 28.59 23.87 47.24
CA TRP A 16 27.81 24.29 48.39
C TRP A 16 27.69 23.17 49.43
N LEU A 17 27.44 21.93 49.02
CA LEU A 17 27.42 20.77 49.91
C LEU A 17 28.79 20.54 50.57
N SER A 18 29.88 20.72 49.83
CA SER A 18 31.25 20.55 50.34
C SER A 18 31.72 21.72 51.21
N SER A 19 31.31 22.95 50.92
CA SER A 19 31.61 24.12 51.74
C SER A 19 30.78 24.12 53.03
N THR A 20 29.52 23.67 52.95
CA THR A 20 28.66 23.45 54.12
C THR A 20 29.23 22.34 55.02
N LYS A 21 29.83 21.29 54.43
CA LYS A 21 30.61 20.28 55.16
C LYS A 21 31.75 20.88 55.96
N GLU A 22 32.59 21.67 55.31
CA GLU A 22 33.75 22.28 55.95
C GLU A 22 33.32 23.19 57.09
N THR A 23 32.34 24.05 56.84
CA THR A 23 31.84 25.03 57.82
C THR A 23 31.18 24.37 59.05
N LEU A 24 30.31 23.37 58.86
CA LEU A 24 29.62 22.69 59.97
C LEU A 24 30.54 21.82 60.83
N MET A 25 31.69 21.40 60.27
CA MET A 25 32.63 20.51 60.94
C MET A 25 33.67 21.26 61.78
N THR A 26 33.87 22.57 61.55
CA THR A 26 34.86 23.40 62.28
C THR A 26 34.44 23.70 63.72
N ASP A 27 33.14 23.85 63.98
CA ASP A 27 32.61 24.30 65.29
C ASP A 27 32.08 23.17 66.19
N LYS A 28 32.07 21.92 65.71
CA LYS A 28 31.56 20.75 66.46
C LYS A 28 32.72 19.91 67.02
N SER A 29 32.60 19.43 68.26
CA SER A 29 33.60 18.54 68.88
C SER A 29 32.96 17.27 69.46
N GLY A 30 33.66 16.13 69.33
CA GLY A 30 33.23 14.86 69.90
C GLY A 30 32.19 14.10 69.05
N LYS A 31 31.26 13.40 69.71
CA LYS A 31 30.29 12.47 69.07
C LYS A 31 29.36 13.12 68.04
N GLU A 32 28.96 14.38 68.24
CA GLU A 32 28.08 15.10 67.31
C GLU A 32 28.74 15.38 65.96
N GLN A 33 30.05 15.62 65.96
CA GLN A 33 30.83 15.84 64.74
C GLN A 33 30.86 14.56 63.90
N ASP A 34 31.05 13.40 64.53
CA ASP A 34 31.07 12.09 63.87
C ASP A 34 29.70 11.69 63.28
N GLU A 35 28.60 11.99 63.99
CA GLU A 35 27.25 11.69 63.49
C GLU A 35 26.86 12.56 62.30
N GLU A 36 27.14 13.86 62.34
CA GLU A 36 26.86 14.76 61.22
C GLU A 36 27.76 14.50 60.01
N ALA A 37 29.04 14.15 60.24
CA ALA A 37 29.94 13.72 59.16
C ALA A 37 29.40 12.49 58.41
N LYS A 38 28.82 11.52 59.14
CA LYS A 38 28.19 10.34 58.54
C LYS A 38 26.95 10.70 57.71
N LYS A 39 26.05 11.54 58.25
CA LYS A 39 24.84 11.98 57.54
C LYS A 39 25.19 12.71 56.23
N LEU A 40 26.20 13.56 56.28
CA LEU A 40 26.61 14.35 55.13
C LEU A 40 27.35 13.51 54.08
N LYS A 41 28.20 12.57 54.51
CA LYS A 41 28.83 11.59 53.61
C LYS A 41 27.76 10.77 52.87
N PHE A 42 26.74 10.31 53.58
CA PHE A 42 25.60 9.61 52.98
C PHE A 42 24.85 10.48 51.96
N LEU A 43 24.70 11.78 52.24
CA LEU A 43 24.06 12.71 51.31
C LEU A 43 24.88 12.90 50.02
N LEU A 44 26.20 13.03 50.14
CA LEU A 44 27.11 13.13 48.98
C LEU A 44 27.10 11.84 48.15
N GLU A 45 27.20 10.68 48.80
CA GLU A 45 27.07 9.38 48.12
C GLU A 45 25.73 9.27 47.39
N ARG A 46 24.63 9.72 48.01
CA ARG A 46 23.31 9.75 47.37
C ARG A 46 23.28 10.70 46.17
N TYR A 47 23.89 11.88 46.26
CA TYR A 47 24.01 12.82 45.15
C TYR A 47 24.78 12.19 43.98
N ASP A 48 25.94 11.57 44.25
CA ASP A 48 26.74 10.89 43.23
C ASP A 48 25.97 9.76 42.53
N THR A 49 25.14 9.01 43.26
CA THR A 49 24.27 8.00 42.64
C THR A 49 23.07 8.57 41.87
N LEU A 50 22.70 9.82 42.14
CA LEU A 50 21.54 10.47 41.51
C LEU A 50 21.91 11.05 40.14
N ILE A 51 23.12 11.58 39.98
CA ILE A 51 23.58 12.19 38.72
C ILE A 51 23.44 11.24 37.52
N PRO A 52 23.95 9.99 37.54
CA PRO A 52 23.78 9.06 36.42
C PRO A 52 22.32 8.72 36.12
N LYS A 53 21.45 8.69 37.15
CA LYS A 53 20.01 8.43 36.98
C LYS A 53 19.29 9.60 36.33
N ILE A 54 19.69 10.83 36.66
CA ILE A 54 19.17 12.04 36.02
C ILE A 54 19.54 12.01 34.54
N GLU A 55 20.79 11.71 34.22
CA GLU A 55 21.27 11.62 32.84
C GLU A 55 20.54 10.52 32.05
N ASP A 56 20.39 9.33 32.62
CA ASP A 56 19.59 8.25 32.00
C ASP A 56 18.14 8.68 31.75
N THR A 57 17.53 9.34 32.73
CA THR A 57 16.15 9.83 32.62
C THR A 57 16.02 10.93 31.57
N LYS A 58 17.01 11.82 31.43
CA LYS A 58 17.03 12.84 30.36
C LYS A 58 17.02 12.18 28.99
N ASN A 59 17.87 11.17 28.79
CA ASN A 59 17.95 10.46 27.52
C ASN A 59 16.64 9.75 27.18
N VAL A 60 16.00 9.10 28.18
CA VAL A 60 14.67 8.50 28.01
C VAL A 60 13.61 9.54 27.64
N VAL A 61 13.58 10.69 28.34
CA VAL A 61 12.60 11.76 28.09
C VAL A 61 12.80 12.38 26.70
N ASP A 62 14.05 12.61 26.28
CA ASP A 62 14.38 13.13 24.96
C ASP A 62 13.97 12.16 23.84
N CYS A 63 14.26 10.86 24.02
CA CYS A 63 13.86 9.81 23.08
C CYS A 63 12.33 9.67 22.97
N LEU A 64 11.62 9.70 24.10
CA LEU A 64 10.15 9.71 24.15
C LEU A 64 9.58 10.93 23.42
N TRP A 65 10.11 12.13 23.69
CA TRP A 65 9.65 13.36 23.03
C TRP A 65 9.85 13.31 21.52
N LYS A 66 11.03 12.88 21.05
CA LYS A 66 11.31 12.68 19.62
C LYS A 66 10.37 11.68 18.98
N SER A 67 10.02 10.60 19.69
CA SER A 67 9.10 9.57 19.22
C SER A 67 7.68 10.11 19.07
N TYR A 68 7.17 10.86 20.05
CA TYR A 68 5.85 11.49 19.97
C TYR A 68 5.78 12.54 18.87
N GLN A 69 6.78 13.42 18.78
CA GLN A 69 6.84 14.41 17.71
C GLN A 69 6.86 13.74 16.34
N PHE A 70 7.64 12.66 16.18
CA PHE A 70 7.67 11.89 14.94
C PHE A 70 6.32 11.27 14.61
N THR A 71 5.62 10.67 15.57
CA THR A 71 4.29 10.09 15.31
C THR A 71 3.24 11.14 14.95
N ASP A 72 3.31 12.32 15.57
CA ASP A 72 2.40 13.44 15.26
C ASP A 72 2.68 13.98 13.84
N ASP A 73 3.96 14.18 13.48
CA ASP A 73 4.37 14.57 12.14
C ASP A 73 3.95 13.53 11.08
N LEU A 74 3.91 12.26 11.48
CA LEU A 74 3.61 11.13 10.59
C LEU A 74 2.11 10.96 10.33
N ALA A 75 1.25 11.38 11.26
CA ALA A 75 -0.20 11.14 11.18
C ALA A 75 -0.85 11.61 9.85
N PRO A 76 -0.58 12.81 9.32
CA PRO A 76 -1.19 13.25 8.05
C PRO A 76 -0.74 12.39 6.85
N LEU A 77 0.49 11.89 6.86
CA LEU A 77 0.99 11.00 5.82
C LEU A 77 0.31 9.63 5.88
N MET A 78 0.07 9.12 7.09
CA MET A 78 -0.62 7.85 7.31
C MET A 78 -2.07 7.91 6.86
N GLU A 79 -2.80 8.97 7.22
CA GLU A 79 -4.18 9.20 6.77
C GLU A 79 -4.26 9.29 5.24
N TRP A 80 -3.30 9.99 4.63
CA TRP A 80 -3.23 10.08 3.18
C TRP A 80 -2.96 8.73 2.51
N LEU A 81 -2.07 7.88 3.07
CA LEU A 81 -1.83 6.53 2.55
C LEU A 81 -3.05 5.62 2.73
N GLU A 82 -3.76 5.73 3.85
CA GLU A 82 -5.01 5.00 4.08
C GLU A 82 -6.09 5.38 3.05
N ASP A 83 -6.20 6.67 2.72
CA ASP A 83 -7.10 7.14 1.64
C ASP A 83 -6.68 6.57 0.27
N MET A 84 -5.37 6.51 -0.04
CA MET A 84 -4.87 5.92 -1.28
C MET A 84 -5.19 4.41 -1.40
N VAL A 85 -5.03 3.67 -0.30
CA VAL A 85 -5.42 2.25 -0.21
C VAL A 85 -6.93 2.10 -0.43
N SER A 86 -7.74 2.92 0.26
CA SER A 86 -9.20 2.88 0.15
C SER A 86 -9.69 3.14 -1.28
N ARG A 87 -9.14 4.17 -1.94
CA ARG A 87 -9.48 4.51 -3.33
C ARG A 87 -9.12 3.42 -4.32
N SER A 88 -7.95 2.80 -4.15
CA SER A 88 -7.45 1.78 -5.09
C SER A 88 -8.13 0.42 -4.89
N SER A 89 -8.59 0.12 -3.67
CA SER A 89 -9.25 -1.16 -3.32
C SER A 89 -10.77 -1.15 -3.51
N ARG A 90 -11.42 0.01 -3.61
CA ARG A 90 -12.88 0.10 -3.81
C ARG A 90 -13.31 -0.50 -5.15
N SER A 91 -14.36 -1.30 -5.18
CA SER A 91 -14.93 -1.82 -6.43
C SER A 91 -15.33 -0.68 -7.38
N ILE A 92 -15.04 -0.87 -8.67
CA ILE A 92 -15.44 0.06 -9.74
C ILE A 92 -16.12 -0.74 -10.83
N ASN A 93 -17.04 -0.09 -11.53
CA ASN A 93 -17.68 -0.64 -12.71
C ASN A 93 -17.39 0.27 -13.90
N THR A 94 -17.17 -0.32 -15.06
CA THR A 94 -16.97 0.35 -16.35
C THR A 94 -17.74 -0.43 -17.42
N ASN A 95 -18.68 0.23 -18.07
CA ASN A 95 -19.61 -0.41 -19.01
C ASN A 95 -19.24 -0.16 -20.48
N SER A 96 -18.10 0.47 -20.74
CA SER A 96 -17.59 0.70 -22.09
C SER A 96 -16.07 0.92 -22.11
N ALA A 97 -15.47 0.80 -23.30
CA ALA A 97 -14.05 1.14 -23.51
C ALA A 97 -13.72 2.57 -23.04
N SER A 98 -14.54 3.56 -23.46
CA SER A 98 -14.33 4.96 -23.08
C SER A 98 -14.42 5.21 -21.57
N GLN A 99 -15.37 4.57 -20.87
CA GLN A 99 -15.41 4.67 -19.40
C GLN A 99 -14.17 4.03 -18.76
N THR A 100 -13.66 2.95 -19.35
CA THR A 100 -12.45 2.27 -18.87
C THR A 100 -11.23 3.17 -19.03
N GLU A 101 -11.09 3.86 -20.16
CA GLU A 101 -10.04 4.86 -20.41
C GLU A 101 -10.08 6.01 -19.39
N ASP A 102 -11.27 6.56 -19.11
CA ASP A 102 -11.44 7.60 -18.07
C ASP A 102 -10.98 7.10 -16.69
N HIS A 103 -11.23 5.83 -16.37
CA HIS A 103 -10.77 5.21 -15.13
C HIS A 103 -9.26 4.99 -15.13
N ILE A 104 -8.65 4.62 -16.26
CA ILE A 104 -7.20 4.52 -16.43
C ILE A 104 -6.54 5.86 -16.16
N GLU A 105 -7.01 6.95 -16.78
CA GLU A 105 -6.41 8.29 -16.59
C GLU A 105 -6.46 8.73 -15.11
N LYS A 106 -7.58 8.47 -14.42
CA LYS A 106 -7.71 8.74 -12.97
C LYS A 106 -6.75 7.89 -12.14
N GLN A 107 -6.56 6.62 -12.52
CA GLN A 107 -5.66 5.72 -11.81
C GLN A 107 -4.19 6.10 -12.03
N GLU A 108 -3.81 6.50 -13.24
CA GLU A 108 -2.46 7.00 -13.53
C GLU A 108 -2.13 8.27 -12.74
N LYS A 109 -3.11 9.18 -12.56
CA LYS A 109 -2.97 10.34 -11.66
C LYS A 109 -2.74 9.92 -10.20
N THR A 110 -3.34 8.82 -9.76
CA THR A 110 -3.14 8.29 -8.40
C THR A 110 -1.71 7.78 -8.22
N LEU A 111 -1.18 7.06 -9.20
CA LEU A 111 0.22 6.60 -9.21
C LEU A 111 1.22 7.76 -9.25
N ASP A 112 0.95 8.81 -10.04
CA ASP A 112 1.77 10.03 -10.04
C ASP A 112 1.80 10.72 -8.67
N GLN A 113 0.67 10.76 -7.94
CA GLN A 113 0.63 11.28 -6.57
C GLN A 113 1.46 10.43 -5.60
N LEU A 114 1.43 9.09 -5.74
CA LEU A 114 2.28 8.18 -4.98
C LEU A 114 3.76 8.43 -5.25
N ASP A 115 4.15 8.56 -6.52
CA ASP A 115 5.56 8.77 -6.87
C ASP A 115 6.08 10.12 -6.33
N LYS A 116 5.27 11.18 -6.41
CA LYS A 116 5.59 12.49 -5.82
C LYS A 116 5.79 12.44 -4.30
N LYS A 117 5.16 11.50 -3.58
CA LYS A 117 5.31 11.30 -2.13
C LYS A 117 6.38 10.28 -1.74
N ARG A 118 6.90 9.49 -2.69
CA ARG A 118 7.91 8.43 -2.47
C ARG A 118 9.07 8.91 -1.60
N LYS A 119 9.68 10.05 -1.95
CA LYS A 119 10.82 10.60 -1.21
C LYS A 119 10.47 10.92 0.25
N VAL A 120 9.31 11.55 0.48
CA VAL A 120 8.84 11.92 1.82
C VAL A 120 8.60 10.67 2.68
N VAL A 121 8.02 9.61 2.10
CA VAL A 121 7.80 8.34 2.81
C VAL A 121 9.13 7.68 3.19
N MET A 122 10.07 7.59 2.25
CA MET A 122 11.40 7.02 2.48
C MET A 122 12.19 7.78 3.56
N GLU A 123 12.12 9.12 3.54
CA GLU A 123 12.74 9.97 4.57
C GLU A 123 12.12 9.73 5.95
N ASN A 124 10.80 9.59 6.05
CA ASN A 124 10.13 9.28 7.31
C ASN A 124 10.45 7.87 7.81
N GLN A 125 10.58 6.88 6.91
CA GLN A 125 11.02 5.54 7.28
C GLN A 125 12.44 5.59 7.87
N THR A 126 13.37 6.29 7.21
CA THR A 126 14.75 6.47 7.68
C THR A 126 14.80 7.20 9.03
N LYS A 127 14.00 8.27 9.20
CA LYS A 127 13.87 9.02 10.47
C LYS A 127 13.36 8.10 11.59
N GLY A 128 12.34 7.30 11.34
CA GLY A 128 11.80 6.35 12.31
C GLY A 128 12.80 5.26 12.71
N GLU A 129 13.51 4.67 11.74
CA GLU A 129 14.57 3.68 11.99
C GLU A 129 15.72 4.24 12.83
N LYS A 130 16.10 5.50 12.59
CA LYS A 130 17.11 6.20 13.39
C LYS A 130 16.68 6.41 14.84
N ILE A 131 15.39 6.65 15.11
CA ILE A 131 14.89 6.78 16.49
C ILE A 131 14.80 5.39 17.15
N LEU A 132 14.49 4.34 16.39
CA LEU A 132 14.44 2.96 16.89
C LEU A 132 15.80 2.34 17.19
N SER A 133 16.89 2.89 16.66
CA SER A 133 18.25 2.41 16.97
C SER A 133 18.70 2.79 18.38
N ASP A 134 18.02 3.74 19.03
CA ASP A 134 18.22 4.06 20.44
C ASP A 134 17.62 2.94 21.33
N PRO A 135 18.40 2.30 22.22
CA PRO A 135 17.91 1.27 23.14
C PRO A 135 16.78 1.74 24.07
N LYS A 136 16.64 3.05 24.28
CA LYS A 136 15.59 3.68 25.09
C LYS A 136 14.34 4.02 24.28
N SER A 137 14.32 3.72 22.98
CA SER A 137 13.19 3.99 22.10
C SER A 137 11.93 3.28 22.59
N PRO A 138 10.77 3.97 22.61
CA PRO A 138 9.55 3.37 23.11
C PRO A 138 9.01 2.30 22.16
N VAL A 139 8.47 1.22 22.74
CA VAL A 139 8.01 0.03 22.00
C VAL A 139 6.92 0.36 20.97
N PHE A 140 6.07 1.37 21.22
CA PHE A 140 5.00 1.75 20.30
C PHE A 140 5.53 2.26 18.95
N LEU A 141 6.71 2.90 18.93
CA LEU A 141 7.24 3.54 17.73
C LEU A 141 7.43 2.53 16.60
N LYS A 142 7.84 1.30 16.94
CA LYS A 142 7.99 0.22 15.97
C LYS A 142 6.68 -0.08 15.26
N GLY A 143 5.57 -0.15 16.00
CA GLY A 143 4.25 -0.38 15.41
C GLY A 143 3.82 0.70 14.42
N HIS A 144 4.10 1.97 14.73
CA HIS A 144 3.82 3.08 13.80
C HIS A 144 4.69 3.01 12.53
N LEU A 145 5.98 2.69 12.68
CA LEU A 145 6.87 2.55 11.53
C LEU A 145 6.49 1.36 10.65
N ASP A 146 6.16 0.21 11.25
CA ASP A 146 5.70 -0.97 10.52
C ASP A 146 4.39 -0.68 9.78
N LYS A 147 3.46 0.06 10.40
CA LYS A 147 2.22 0.49 9.75
C LYS A 147 2.49 1.44 8.57
N LEU A 148 3.43 2.39 8.69
CA LEU A 148 3.84 3.25 7.57
C LEU A 148 4.38 2.43 6.39
N LYS A 149 5.26 1.46 6.67
CA LYS A 149 5.83 0.59 5.64
C LYS A 149 4.74 -0.24 4.95
N GLY A 150 3.85 -0.85 5.74
CA GLY A 150 2.71 -1.62 5.23
C GLY A 150 1.79 -0.78 4.35
N LEU A 151 1.34 0.37 4.85
CA LEU A 151 0.48 1.28 4.08
C LEU A 151 1.11 1.74 2.77
N TRP A 152 2.41 2.04 2.78
CA TRP A 152 3.14 2.41 1.55
C TRP A 152 3.19 1.26 0.55
N THR A 153 3.50 0.04 1.01
CA THR A 153 3.52 -1.14 0.15
C THR A 153 2.13 -1.42 -0.43
N ASP A 154 1.10 -1.43 0.42
CA ASP A 154 -0.28 -1.70 0.02
C ASP A 154 -0.82 -0.64 -0.93
N SER A 155 -0.54 0.65 -0.69
CA SER A 155 -1.00 1.74 -1.56
C SER A 155 -0.42 1.64 -2.97
N ASN A 156 0.86 1.30 -3.10
CA ASN A 156 1.48 1.12 -4.42
C ASN A 156 0.95 -0.14 -5.10
N LYS A 157 0.92 -1.27 -4.38
CA LYS A 157 0.46 -2.54 -4.94
C LYS A 157 -0.99 -2.44 -5.45
N TYR A 158 -1.92 -1.97 -4.62
CA TYR A 158 -3.31 -1.87 -5.05
C TYR A 158 -3.52 -0.86 -6.17
N ALA A 159 -2.71 0.21 -6.21
CA ALA A 159 -2.80 1.17 -7.30
C ALA A 159 -2.27 0.60 -8.63
N GLU A 160 -1.20 -0.21 -8.60
CA GLU A 160 -0.64 -0.91 -9.76
C GLU A 160 -1.57 -2.03 -10.24
N ASP A 161 -2.03 -2.89 -9.33
CA ASP A 161 -2.97 -3.98 -9.63
C ASP A 161 -4.23 -3.42 -10.29
N ARG A 162 -4.79 -2.32 -9.75
CA ARG A 162 -5.96 -1.65 -10.33
C ARG A 162 -5.71 -1.16 -11.76
N LEU A 163 -4.55 -0.57 -12.02
CA LEU A 163 -4.22 -0.08 -13.35
C LEU A 163 -4.11 -1.23 -14.34
N GLN A 164 -3.52 -2.34 -13.91
CA GLN A 164 -3.41 -3.54 -14.75
C GLN A 164 -4.79 -4.12 -15.08
N ASP A 165 -5.67 -4.27 -14.08
CA ASP A 165 -7.04 -4.76 -14.29
C ASP A 165 -7.81 -3.89 -15.30
N LEU A 166 -7.65 -2.56 -15.20
CA LEU A 166 -8.28 -1.63 -16.14
C LEU A 166 -7.70 -1.73 -17.56
N LYS A 167 -6.39 -1.90 -17.71
CA LYS A 167 -5.74 -2.08 -19.02
C LYS A 167 -6.16 -3.40 -19.67
N ASP A 168 -6.22 -4.47 -18.89
CA ASP A 168 -6.70 -5.77 -19.35
C ASP A 168 -8.16 -5.71 -19.77
N ASN A 169 -8.98 -4.96 -19.03
CA ASN A 169 -10.38 -4.72 -19.38
C ASN A 169 -10.54 -3.91 -20.67
N LEU A 170 -9.75 -2.86 -20.87
CA LEU A 170 -9.77 -2.08 -22.12
C LEU A 170 -9.38 -2.95 -23.33
N ALA A 171 -8.31 -3.73 -23.21
CA ALA A 171 -7.92 -4.68 -24.26
C ALA A 171 -9.01 -5.74 -24.52
N ALA A 172 -9.74 -6.15 -23.48
CA ALA A 172 -10.88 -7.05 -23.63
C ALA A 172 -12.05 -6.41 -24.38
N TRP A 173 -12.32 -5.11 -24.18
CA TRP A 173 -13.33 -4.39 -24.95
C TRP A 173 -12.99 -4.37 -26.44
N GLU A 174 -11.78 -3.95 -26.81
CA GLU A 174 -11.32 -3.93 -28.21
C GLU A 174 -11.40 -5.32 -28.84
N ARG A 175 -10.97 -6.34 -28.10
CA ARG A 175 -11.01 -7.73 -28.57
C ARG A 175 -12.43 -8.24 -28.73
N TYR A 176 -13.32 -7.92 -27.79
CA TYR A 176 -14.72 -8.32 -27.84
C TYR A 176 -15.41 -7.71 -29.07
N GLU A 177 -15.32 -6.39 -29.26
CA GLU A 177 -15.99 -5.69 -30.36
C GLU A 177 -15.47 -6.18 -31.73
N MET A 178 -14.15 -6.21 -31.93
CA MET A 178 -13.56 -6.64 -33.20
C MET A 178 -13.92 -8.09 -33.55
N ARG A 179 -13.89 -9.00 -32.57
CA ARG A 179 -14.13 -10.43 -32.81
C ARG A 179 -15.60 -10.77 -32.89
N ARG A 180 -16.48 -10.01 -32.22
CA ARG A 180 -17.93 -10.11 -32.38
C ARG A 180 -18.31 -9.75 -33.82
N ASP A 181 -17.80 -8.66 -34.35
CA ASP A 181 -18.10 -8.24 -35.73
C ASP A 181 -17.55 -9.25 -36.75
N GLU A 182 -16.37 -9.83 -36.51
CA GLU A 182 -15.85 -10.94 -37.31
C GLU A 182 -16.76 -12.18 -37.24
N LEU A 183 -17.26 -12.52 -36.05
CA LEU A 183 -18.14 -13.66 -35.84
C LEU A 183 -19.44 -13.50 -36.64
N VAL A 184 -20.07 -12.32 -36.58
CA VAL A 184 -21.27 -12.00 -37.36
C VAL A 184 -21.00 -12.20 -38.85
N ASN A 185 -19.92 -11.63 -39.39
CA ASN A 185 -19.57 -11.79 -40.80
C ASN A 185 -19.34 -13.27 -41.20
N LYS A 186 -18.75 -14.08 -40.31
CA LYS A 186 -18.54 -15.52 -40.55
C LYS A 186 -19.85 -16.30 -40.55
N ILE A 187 -20.78 -15.95 -39.65
CA ILE A 187 -22.12 -16.53 -39.61
C ILE A 187 -22.89 -16.16 -40.89
N ASP A 188 -22.89 -14.89 -41.28
CA ASP A 188 -23.54 -14.43 -42.52
C ASP A 188 -22.98 -15.13 -43.77
N ALA A 189 -21.66 -15.33 -43.84
CA ALA A 189 -21.02 -16.07 -44.93
C ALA A 189 -21.44 -17.55 -44.94
N ALA A 190 -21.53 -18.20 -43.78
CA ALA A 190 -21.99 -19.58 -43.66
C ALA A 190 -23.47 -19.72 -44.02
N ASP A 191 -24.31 -18.76 -43.63
CA ASP A 191 -25.73 -18.72 -44.01
C ASP A 191 -25.90 -18.47 -45.51
N SER A 192 -25.10 -17.61 -46.13
CA SER A 192 -25.11 -17.42 -47.59
C SER A 192 -24.75 -18.72 -48.31
N GLU A 193 -23.66 -19.40 -47.92
CA GLU A 193 -23.24 -20.67 -48.51
C GLU A 193 -24.34 -21.74 -48.36
N PHE A 194 -24.98 -21.80 -47.19
CA PHE A 194 -26.09 -22.70 -46.94
C PHE A 194 -27.29 -22.40 -47.85
N ASN A 195 -27.64 -21.12 -48.03
CA ASN A 195 -28.77 -20.70 -48.86
C ASN A 195 -28.50 -20.86 -50.37
N ASP A 196 -27.25 -20.68 -50.81
CA ASP A 196 -26.84 -20.80 -52.21
C ASP A 196 -26.67 -22.26 -52.68
N THR A 197 -26.75 -23.21 -51.73
CA THR A 197 -26.63 -24.65 -51.95
C THR A 197 -27.73 -25.17 -52.90
N LYS A 198 -27.37 -25.53 -54.13
CA LYS A 198 -28.30 -26.07 -55.13
C LYS A 198 -28.33 -27.60 -55.13
N LYS A 199 -29.48 -28.19 -55.46
CA LYS A 199 -29.61 -29.65 -55.62
C LYS A 199 -28.85 -30.10 -56.87
N VAL A 200 -27.94 -31.06 -56.71
CA VAL A 200 -27.24 -31.74 -57.82
C VAL A 200 -27.88 -33.11 -58.02
N PHE A 201 -28.42 -33.34 -59.21
CA PHE A 201 -29.10 -34.59 -59.56
C PHE A 201 -28.23 -35.55 -60.40
N SER A 202 -26.97 -35.18 -60.67
CA SER A 202 -26.01 -36.01 -61.39
C SER A 202 -25.51 -37.16 -60.52
N LEU A 203 -25.61 -38.39 -61.00
CA LEU A 203 -25.13 -39.60 -60.31
C LEU A 203 -23.60 -39.68 -60.26
N SER A 204 -22.89 -39.06 -61.20
CA SER A 204 -21.41 -39.00 -61.19
C SER A 204 -20.89 -37.87 -60.30
N ASP A 205 -21.56 -36.71 -60.32
CA ASP A 205 -21.02 -35.49 -59.71
C ASP A 205 -21.52 -35.28 -58.27
N GLY A 206 -22.65 -35.91 -57.92
CA GLY A 206 -23.28 -35.81 -56.59
C GLY A 206 -22.35 -36.18 -55.42
N PRO A 207 -21.61 -37.31 -55.46
CA PRO A 207 -20.68 -37.66 -54.38
C PRO A 207 -19.56 -36.62 -54.19
N THR A 208 -19.03 -36.07 -55.30
CA THR A 208 -17.96 -35.06 -55.28
C THR A 208 -18.45 -33.73 -54.73
N ASP A 209 -19.65 -33.30 -55.14
CA ASP A 209 -20.32 -32.09 -54.63
C ASP A 209 -20.60 -32.23 -53.11
N HIS A 210 -21.16 -33.36 -52.68
CA HIS A 210 -21.40 -33.62 -51.25
C HIS A 210 -20.12 -33.59 -50.41
N ALA A 211 -19.05 -34.23 -50.88
CA ALA A 211 -17.76 -34.22 -50.18
C ALA A 211 -17.18 -32.80 -50.07
N THR A 212 -17.28 -32.01 -51.14
CA THR A 212 -16.83 -30.61 -51.15
C THR A 212 -17.61 -29.78 -50.14
N ARG A 213 -18.94 -29.85 -50.18
CA ARG A 213 -19.81 -29.08 -49.26
C ARG A 213 -19.60 -29.45 -47.80
N THR A 214 -19.48 -30.74 -47.50
CA THR A 214 -19.21 -31.21 -46.14
C THR A 214 -17.89 -30.64 -45.63
N LYS A 215 -16.83 -30.68 -46.47
CA LYS A 215 -15.53 -30.10 -46.12
C LYS A 215 -15.60 -28.59 -45.89
N THR A 216 -16.33 -27.85 -46.73
CA THR A 216 -16.54 -26.40 -46.58
C THR A 216 -17.28 -26.10 -45.27
N ALA A 217 -18.38 -26.80 -44.99
CA ALA A 217 -19.16 -26.63 -43.78
C ALA A 217 -18.34 -26.94 -42.51
N ASP A 218 -17.55 -28.03 -42.53
CA ASP A 218 -16.65 -28.38 -41.42
C ASP A 218 -15.60 -27.29 -41.17
N SER A 219 -15.08 -26.65 -42.24
CA SER A 219 -14.13 -25.55 -42.12
C SER A 219 -14.79 -24.31 -41.52
N MET A 220 -15.92 -23.87 -42.07
CA MET A 220 -16.67 -22.71 -41.57
C MET A 220 -17.06 -22.88 -40.11
N ARG A 221 -17.53 -24.08 -39.74
CA ARG A 221 -17.88 -24.41 -38.36
C ARG A 221 -16.70 -24.24 -37.41
N LYS A 222 -15.53 -24.78 -37.74
CA LYS A 222 -14.33 -24.65 -36.91
C LYS A 222 -13.89 -23.20 -36.75
N ASP A 223 -13.97 -22.42 -37.82
CA ASP A 223 -13.60 -21.01 -37.81
C ASP A 223 -14.58 -20.16 -36.97
N ILE A 224 -15.87 -20.48 -37.01
CA ILE A 224 -16.92 -19.86 -36.18
C ILE A 224 -16.70 -20.23 -34.70
N GLU A 225 -16.55 -21.52 -34.37
CA GLU A 225 -16.34 -22.00 -33.00
C GLU A 225 -15.05 -21.40 -32.39
N GLY A 226 -13.99 -21.25 -33.20
CA GLY A 226 -12.74 -20.61 -32.81
C GLY A 226 -12.89 -19.13 -32.49
N THR A 227 -13.56 -18.35 -33.35
CA THR A 227 -13.83 -16.93 -33.10
C THR A 227 -14.80 -16.74 -31.93
N PHE A 228 -15.82 -17.57 -31.82
CA PHE A 228 -16.77 -17.53 -30.70
C PHE A 228 -16.08 -17.71 -29.35
N LYS A 229 -15.17 -18.69 -29.24
CA LYS A 229 -14.39 -18.90 -28.02
C LYS A 229 -13.61 -17.63 -27.62
N VAL A 230 -13.03 -16.94 -28.60
CA VAL A 230 -12.31 -15.70 -28.36
C VAL A 230 -13.22 -14.58 -27.85
N VAL A 231 -14.42 -14.43 -28.43
CA VAL A 231 -15.43 -13.46 -27.97
C VAL A 231 -15.84 -13.78 -26.53
N ASN A 232 -16.13 -15.04 -26.24
CA ASN A 232 -16.52 -15.50 -24.90
C ASN A 232 -15.40 -15.28 -23.85
N ASP A 233 -14.15 -15.58 -24.20
CA ASP A 233 -13.00 -15.33 -23.32
C ASP A 233 -12.82 -13.82 -23.02
N ALA A 234 -13.05 -12.96 -24.02
CA ALA A 234 -13.02 -11.51 -23.83
C ALA A 234 -14.18 -11.04 -22.93
N ASN A 235 -15.41 -11.54 -23.18
CA ASN A 235 -16.57 -11.24 -22.34
C ASN A 235 -16.31 -11.62 -20.87
N ASN A 236 -15.74 -12.81 -20.59
CA ASN A 236 -15.41 -13.23 -19.22
C ASN A 236 -14.48 -12.26 -18.47
N ILE A 237 -13.59 -11.56 -19.18
CA ILE A 237 -12.74 -10.52 -18.58
C ILE A 237 -13.58 -9.26 -18.30
N LEU A 238 -14.45 -8.88 -19.23
CA LEU A 238 -15.35 -7.73 -19.08
C LEU A 238 -16.24 -7.87 -17.84
N GLN A 239 -16.86 -9.03 -17.64
CA GLN A 239 -17.78 -9.32 -16.53
C GLN A 239 -17.22 -8.97 -15.14
N LYS A 240 -15.89 -8.93 -14.96
CA LYS A 240 -15.28 -8.56 -13.66
C LYS A 240 -15.51 -7.11 -13.26
N LEU A 241 -15.69 -6.21 -14.24
CA LEU A 241 -15.82 -4.78 -14.02
C LEU A 241 -17.10 -4.20 -14.62
N LEU A 242 -18.03 -5.04 -15.10
CA LEU A 242 -19.34 -4.56 -15.55
C LEU A 242 -20.29 -4.36 -14.36
N ASP A 243 -21.28 -3.50 -14.53
CA ASP A 243 -22.44 -3.52 -13.64
C ASP A 243 -23.43 -4.64 -13.99
N ASP A 244 -24.35 -4.94 -13.07
CA ASP A 244 -25.32 -6.04 -13.22
C ASP A 244 -26.16 -5.94 -14.49
N ASN A 245 -26.49 -4.72 -14.93
CA ASN A 245 -27.30 -4.51 -16.13
C ASN A 245 -26.50 -4.84 -17.40
N LYS A 246 -25.28 -4.31 -17.50
CA LYS A 246 -24.43 -4.54 -18.66
C LYS A 246 -23.89 -5.96 -18.72
N MET A 247 -23.67 -6.60 -17.57
CA MET A 247 -23.40 -8.04 -17.48
C MET A 247 -24.53 -8.86 -18.11
N ALA A 248 -25.78 -8.59 -17.74
CA ALA A 248 -26.93 -9.30 -18.29
C ALA A 248 -27.11 -9.07 -19.80
N GLU A 249 -26.85 -7.85 -20.28
CA GLU A 249 -26.90 -7.51 -21.71
C GLU A 249 -25.87 -8.33 -22.50
N LEU A 250 -24.59 -8.26 -22.13
CA LEU A 250 -23.51 -8.94 -22.86
C LEU A 250 -23.61 -10.46 -22.81
N ASN A 251 -24.09 -11.03 -21.70
CA ASN A 251 -24.35 -12.48 -21.64
C ASN A 251 -25.54 -12.93 -22.50
N GLY A 252 -26.39 -12.01 -22.95
CA GLY A 252 -27.44 -12.30 -23.94
C GLY A 252 -26.93 -12.23 -25.38
N GLU A 253 -25.79 -11.56 -25.62
CA GLU A 253 -25.16 -11.42 -26.93
C GLU A 253 -24.15 -12.52 -27.28
N VAL A 254 -23.69 -13.27 -26.26
CA VAL A 254 -22.73 -14.37 -26.38
C VAL A 254 -23.42 -15.72 -26.16
#